data_AF-A0A7W1LMI4-F1
#
_entry.id   AF-A0A7W1LMI4-F1
#
_cell.length_a   1.000
_cell.length_b   1.000
_cell.length_c   1.000
_cell.angle_alpha   90.00
_cell.angle_beta   90.00
_cell.angle_gamma   90.00
#
_symmetry.space_group_name_H-M   'P 1'
#
loop_
_entity.id
_entity.type
_entity.pdbx_description
1 polymer ?
#
loop_
_entity_poly.entity_id
_entity_poly.type
_entity_poly.pdbx_seq_one_letter_code
_entity_poly.pdbx_strand_id
1 'polypeptide(L)'
;MPNVLIRDVPPDDLDQIRAAAAERGTSLQSYLRDAVHAQAVYLRRQAAIARTAERLRGQPVVPDSERRAVLAEVDRGHDERAEQLRGRPAS
;
A
#
# COMPACT_ATOMS: atom_id res chain seq x y z
N MET A 1 -10.46 15.98 9.65
CA MET A 1 -10.27 16.01 8.19
C MET A 1 -11.01 17.22 7.66
N PRO A 2 -10.46 17.98 6.69
CA PRO A 2 -11.25 19.01 6.01
C PRO A 2 -12.44 18.34 5.32
N ASN A 3 -13.61 18.97 5.40
CA ASN A 3 -14.80 18.50 4.70
C ASN A 3 -14.68 18.89 3.23
N VAL A 4 -14.90 17.92 2.33
CA VAL A 4 -14.86 18.12 0.88
C VAL A 4 -16.25 17.80 0.33
N LEU A 5 -16.79 18.72 -0.46
CA LEU A 5 -18.02 18.51 -1.22
C LEU A 5 -17.64 18.18 -2.66
N ILE A 6 -18.04 16.99 -3.11
CA ILE A 6 -17.89 16.58 -4.51
C ILE A 6 -19.22 16.87 -5.21
N ARG A 7 -19.18 17.69 -6.25
CA ARG A 7 -20.35 18.09 -7.05
C ARG A 7 -20.32 17.39 -8.40
N ASP A 8 -21.48 17.34 -9.05
CA ASP A 8 -21.63 16.91 -10.43
C ASP A 8 -21.07 15.49 -10.69
N VAL A 9 -21.21 14.61 -9.69
CA VAL A 9 -20.90 13.18 -9.85
C VAL A 9 -21.91 12.57 -10.82
N PRO A 10 -21.47 11.90 -11.88
CA PRO A 10 -22.38 11.19 -12.78
C PRO A 10 -23.30 10.25 -11.99
N PRO A 11 -24.62 10.23 -12.27
CA PRO A 11 -25.58 9.46 -11.48
C PRO A 11 -25.25 7.96 -11.46
N ASP A 12 -24.83 7.42 -12.61
CA ASP A 12 -24.46 6.01 -12.74
C ASP A 12 -23.25 5.65 -11.85
N ASP A 13 -22.24 6.53 -11.80
CA ASP A 13 -21.07 6.35 -10.94
C ASP A 13 -21.46 6.43 -9.45
N LEU A 14 -22.32 7.39 -9.09
CA LEU A 14 -22.79 7.55 -7.72
C LEU A 14 -23.54 6.31 -7.23
N ASP A 15 -24.38 5.72 -8.07
CA ASP A 15 -25.14 4.52 -7.73
C ASP A 15 -24.23 3.28 -7.62
N GLN A 16 -23.22 3.16 -8.50
CA GLN A 16 -22.20 2.11 -8.35
C GLN A 16 -21.41 2.25 -7.04
N ILE A 17 -21.00 3.46 -6.67
CA ILE A 17 -20.26 3.70 -5.42
C ILE A 17 -21.15 3.39 -4.21
N ARG A 18 -22.44 3.75 -4.26
CA ARG A 18 -23.40 3.40 -3.19
C ARG A 18 -23.57 1.89 -3.05
N ALA A 19 -23.71 1.17 -4.16
CA ALA A 19 -23.80 -0.29 -4.14
C ALA A 19 -22.55 -0.91 -3.52
N ALA A 20 -21.35 -0.47 -3.93
CA ALA A 20 -20.09 -0.96 -3.38
C ALA A 20 -19.93 -0.66 -1.87
N ALA A 21 -20.41 0.50 -1.40
CA ALA A 21 -20.40 0.84 0.02
C ALA A 21 -21.36 -0.07 0.82
N ALA A 22 -22.55 -0.35 0.27
CA ALA A 22 -23.55 -1.22 0.86
C ALA A 22 -23.09 -2.69 0.93
N GLU A 23 -22.46 -3.21 -0.12
CA GLU A 23 -21.85 -4.55 -0.15
C GLU A 23 -20.80 -4.74 0.95
N ARG A 24 -20.07 -3.67 1.29
CA ARG A 24 -19.09 -3.68 2.38
C ARG A 24 -19.69 -3.40 3.77
N GLY A 25 -20.99 -3.15 3.86
CA GLY A 25 -21.66 -2.80 5.11
C GLY A 25 -21.21 -1.46 5.70
N THR A 26 -20.76 -0.52 4.85
CA THR A 26 -20.21 0.77 5.28
C THR A 26 -21.05 1.94 4.78
N SER A 27 -20.97 3.09 5.45
CA SER A 27 -21.56 4.32 4.92
C SER A 27 -20.79 4.79 3.68
N LEU A 28 -21.48 5.45 2.75
CA LEU A 28 -20.87 6.05 1.56
C LEU A 28 -19.68 6.97 1.91
N GLN A 29 -19.81 7.76 2.97
CA GLN A 29 -18.74 8.65 3.43
C GLN A 29 -17.51 7.86 3.93
N SER A 30 -17.71 6.79 4.71
CA SER A 30 -16.61 5.96 5.18
C SER A 30 -15.92 5.26 4.00
N TYR A 31 -16.71 4.72 3.08
CA TYR A 31 -16.22 4.09 1.86
C TYR A 31 -15.34 5.05 1.04
N LEU A 32 -15.83 6.27 0.79
CA LEU A 32 -15.09 7.29 0.04
C LEU A 32 -13.82 7.72 0.77
N ARG A 33 -13.87 7.90 2.09
CA ARG A 33 -12.69 8.21 2.90
C ARG A 33 -11.61 7.14 2.72
N ASP A 34 -12.00 5.87 2.81
CA ASP A 34 -11.07 4.75 2.74
C ASP A 34 -10.50 4.60 1.32
N ALA A 35 -11.33 4.78 0.29
CA ALA A 35 -10.91 4.80 -1.11
C ALA A 35 -9.90 5.92 -1.39
N VAL A 36 -10.17 7.15 -0.94
CA VAL A 36 -9.25 8.29 -1.07
C VAL A 36 -7.95 8.03 -0.33
N HIS A 37 -8.01 7.43 0.87
CA HIS A 37 -6.81 7.08 1.62
C HIS A 37 -5.95 6.05 0.87
N ALA A 38 -6.57 4.98 0.35
CA ALA A 38 -5.89 3.97 -0.44
C ALA A 38 -5.22 4.58 -1.68
N GLN A 39 -5.92 5.47 -2.38
CA GLN A 39 -5.37 6.17 -3.54
C GLN A 39 -4.19 7.08 -3.16
N ALA A 40 -4.27 7.80 -2.05
CA ALA A 40 -3.18 8.63 -1.57
C ALA A 40 -1.95 7.81 -1.15
N VAL A 41 -2.14 6.61 -0.57
CA VAL A 41 -1.05 5.67 -0.27
C VAL A 41 -0.42 5.17 -1.57
N TYR A 42 -1.24 4.76 -2.55
CA TYR A 42 -0.76 4.30 -3.85
C TYR A 42 0.08 5.37 -4.56
N LEU A 43 -0.41 6.61 -4.64
CA LEU A 43 0.30 7.72 -5.28
C LEU A 43 1.63 8.03 -4.58
N ARG A 44 1.66 7.99 -3.24
CA ARG A 44 2.91 8.16 -2.48
C ARG A 44 3.93 7.06 -2.77
N ARG A 45 3.48 5.80 -2.89
CA ARG A 45 4.34 4.67 -3.26
C ARG A 45 4.88 4.85 -4.68
N GLN A 46 4.04 5.22 -5.63
CA GLN A 46 4.47 5.49 -7.01
C GLN A 46 5.51 6.61 -7.08
N ALA A 47 5.28 7.72 -6.37
CA ALA A 47 6.26 8.80 -6.31
C ALA A 47 7.60 8.36 -5.69
N ALA A 48 7.57 7.49 -4.68
CA ALA A 48 8.79 6.94 -4.08
C ALA A 48 9.55 6.01 -5.05
N ILE A 49 8.83 5.17 -5.79
CA ILE A 49 9.40 4.30 -6.83
C ILE A 49 10.04 5.17 -7.92
N ALA A 50 9.31 6.18 -8.43
CA ALA A 50 9.82 7.08 -9.45
C ALA A 50 11.10 7.80 -9.00
N ARG A 51 11.12 8.38 -7.79
CA ARG A 51 12.34 8.99 -7.22
C ARG A 51 13.50 8.01 -7.11
N THR A 52 13.21 6.77 -6.75
CA THR A 52 14.24 5.73 -6.63
C THR A 52 14.77 5.33 -8.01
N ALA A 53 13.90 5.18 -9.00
CA ALA A 53 14.29 4.90 -10.38
C ALA A 53 15.18 6.02 -10.95
N GLU A 54 14.83 7.29 -10.71
CA GLU A 54 15.68 8.43 -11.09
C GLU A 54 17.07 8.36 -10.45
N ARG A 55 17.14 8.08 -9.15
CA ARG A 55 18.42 7.97 -8.42
C ARG A 55 19.29 6.82 -8.94
N LEU A 56 18.67 5.73 -9.37
CA LEU A 56 19.36 4.55 -9.90
C LEU A 56 19.64 4.67 -11.40
N ARG A 57 19.17 5.71 -12.08
CA ARG A 57 19.43 5.91 -13.50
C ARG A 57 20.93 6.01 -13.75
N GLY A 58 21.45 5.15 -14.62
CA GLY A 58 22.88 5.09 -14.95
C GLY A 58 23.74 4.34 -13.93
N GLN A 59 23.16 3.81 -12.86
CA GLN A 59 23.86 2.87 -11.97
C GLN A 59 23.90 1.48 -12.60
N PRO A 60 24.99 0.72 -12.42
CA PRO A 60 25.06 -0.66 -12.88
C PRO A 60 24.01 -1.51 -12.16
N VAL A 61 23.43 -2.46 -12.89
CA VAL A 61 22.49 -3.42 -12.32
C VAL A 61 23.23 -4.31 -11.32
N VAL A 62 22.64 -4.49 -10.14
CA VAL A 62 23.17 -5.42 -9.14
C VAL A 62 23.18 -6.84 -9.71
N PRO A 63 24.33 -7.55 -9.72
CA PRO A 63 24.42 -8.92 -10.20
C PRO A 63 23.41 -9.85 -9.50
N ASP A 64 22.84 -10.80 -10.23
CA ASP A 64 21.81 -11.69 -9.70
C ASP A 64 22.32 -12.58 -8.55
N SER A 65 23.61 -12.91 -8.52
CA SER A 65 24.25 -13.61 -7.40
C SER A 65 24.19 -12.79 -6.11
N GLU A 66 24.58 -11.51 -6.18
CA GLU A 66 24.54 -10.59 -5.05
C GLU A 66 23.11 -10.30 -4.61
N ARG A 67 22.19 -10.09 -5.56
CA ARG A 67 20.76 -9.90 -5.26
C ARG A 67 20.20 -11.10 -4.50
N ARG A 68 20.48 -12.33 -4.95
CA ARG A 68 20.01 -13.54 -4.27
C ARG A 68 20.62 -13.70 -2.89
N ALA A 69 21.90 -13.40 -2.72
CA ALA A 69 22.57 -13.47 -1.42
C ALA A 69 21.94 -12.50 -0.41
N VAL A 70 21.66 -11.25 -0.82
CA VAL A 70 21.00 -10.26 0.04
C VAL A 70 19.57 -10.69 0.40
N LEU A 71 18.79 -11.16 -0.58
CA LEU A 71 17.41 -11.62 -0.32
C LEU A 71 17.39 -12.82 0.64
N ALA A 72 18.30 -13.77 0.49
CA ALA A 72 18.41 -14.91 1.40
C ALA A 72 18.75 -14.49 2.84
N GLU A 73 19.55 -13.43 3.01
CA GLU A 73 19.84 -12.87 4.34
C GLU A 73 18.61 -12.20 4.96
N VAL A 74 17.84 -11.47 4.16
CA VAL A 74 16.58 -10.85 4.60
C VAL A 74 15.57 -11.90 5.04
N ASP A 75 15.42 -12.98 4.26
CA ASP A 75 14.54 -14.10 4.61
C ASP A 75 14.97 -14.76 5.92
N ARG A 76 16.26 -15.01 6.11
CA ARG A 76 16.80 -15.54 7.37
C ARG A 76 16.49 -14.63 8.55
N GLY A 77 16.68 -13.32 8.38
CA GLY A 77 16.34 -12.34 9.41
C GLY A 77 14.85 -12.33 9.77
N HIS A 78 13.97 -12.57 8.78
CA HIS A 78 12.53 -12.72 9.03
C HIS A 78 12.21 -14.01 9.81
N ASP A 79 12.85 -15.12 9.47
CA ASP A 79 12.68 -16.40 10.17
C ASP A 79 13.15 -16.31 11.63
N GLU A 80 14.34 -15.74 11.86
CA GLU A 80 14.87 -15.51 13.21
C GLU A 80 13.95 -14.61 14.04
N ARG A 81 13.40 -13.56 13.43
CA ARG A 81 12.44 -12.67 14.08
C ARG A 81 11.14 -13.40 14.42
N ALA A 82 10.65 -14.24 13.53
CA ALA A 82 9.44 -15.03 13.76
C ALA A 82 9.64 -16.01 14.93
N GLU A 83 10.80 -16.66 15.02
CA GLU A 83 11.13 -17.57 16.11
C GLU A 83 11.21 -16.85 17.46
N GLN A 84 11.85 -15.67 17.52
CA GLN A 84 11.87 -14.83 18.72
C GLN A 84 10.47 -14.41 19.20
N LEU A 85 9.55 -14.15 18.25
CA LEU A 85 8.18 -13.78 18.58
C LEU A 85 7.34 -14.99 19.04
N ARG A 86 7.62 -16.19 18.53
CA ARG A 86 6.99 -17.45 19.00
C ARG A 86 7.47 -17.85 20.39
N GLY A 87 8.74 -17.60 20.71
CA GLY A 87 9.34 -17.91 22.01
C GLY A 87 9.01 -16.93 23.14
N ARG A 88 8.32 -15.82 22.85
CA ARG A 88 7.93 -14.83 23.87
C ARG A 88 6.55 -15.19 24.43
N PRO A 89 6.43 -15.60 25.71
CA PRO A 89 5.13 -15.84 26.31
C PRO A 89 4.33 -14.52 26.31
N ALA A 90 3.05 -14.60 25.95
CA ALA A 90 2.12 -13.49 26.10
C ALA A 90 2.05 -13.14 27.58
N SER A 91 2.67 -12.03 27.96
CA SER A 91 2.50 -11.41 29.28
C SER A 91 1.26 -10.53 29.29
#